data_AF-A0A2V7RRZ0-F1
#
_entry.id   AF-A0A2V7RRZ0-F1
#
_cell.length_a   1.000
_cell.length_b   1.000
_cell.length_c   1.000
_cell.angle_alpha   90.00
_cell.angle_beta   90.00
_cell.angle_gamma   90.00
#
_symmetry.space_group_name_H-M   'P 1'
#
loop_
_entity.id
_entity.type
_entity.pdbx_description
1 polymer ?
#
loop_
_entity_poly.entity_id
_entity_poly.type
_entity_poly.pdbx_seq_one_letter_code
_entity_poly.pdbx_strand_id
1 'polypeptide(L)'
;IMEIAVVEVQRRAVRPAFETLVDPQGPVSPFAAQLTGITRAALRGAPTFARIADGLVSALAGAVFVAHNARFDWMFLSAELERDRGVLLQGPRLCTLRLSRRLVKDVAGRRLDRLTDYFGIPNRARHRAGGDAEATAQLLVRLLDLAKERGAVTLGDLGRLRNAECGVRNSKGSVVPRATLHCNSAFRIPHSAL
;
A
#
# COMPACT_ATOMS: atom_id res chain seq x y z
N ILE A 1 -16.47 4.24 2.36
CA ILE A 1 -15.55 3.07 2.50
C ILE A 1 -16.31 1.91 3.17
N MET A 2 -16.00 0.62 2.93
CA MET A 2 -16.73 -0.52 3.53
C MET A 2 -15.95 -1.35 4.56
N GLU A 3 -14.62 -1.29 4.53
CA GLU A 3 -13.74 -2.01 5.44
C GLU A 3 -12.42 -1.23 5.50
N ILE A 4 -11.81 -1.16 6.69
CA ILE A 4 -10.51 -0.53 6.90
C ILE A 4 -9.68 -1.48 7.76
N ALA A 5 -8.44 -1.67 7.35
CA ALA A 5 -7.44 -2.36 8.15
C ALA A 5 -6.13 -1.57 8.16
N VAL A 6 -5.49 -1.53 9.33
CA VAL A 6 -4.17 -0.98 9.56
C VAL A 6 -3.30 -2.08 10.15
N VAL A 7 -2.19 -2.34 9.47
CA VAL A 7 -1.16 -3.26 9.92
C VAL A 7 0.10 -2.45 10.17
N GLU A 8 0.66 -2.60 11.35
CA GLU A 8 1.88 -1.95 11.75
C GLU A 8 3.10 -2.80 11.38
N VAL A 9 4.16 -2.13 10.91
CA VAL A 9 5.46 -2.74 10.66
C VAL A 9 6.50 -2.05 11.52
N GLN A 10 6.95 -2.72 12.58
CA GLN A 10 8.05 -2.25 13.44
C GLN A 10 9.18 -3.28 13.46
N ARG A 11 10.42 -2.85 13.20
CA ARG A 11 11.60 -3.74 13.20
C ARG A 11 11.38 -5.04 12.41
N ARG A 12 10.70 -4.93 11.26
CA ARG A 12 10.31 -6.04 10.36
C ARG A 12 9.21 -6.97 10.91
N ALA A 13 8.73 -6.77 12.14
CA ALA A 13 7.56 -7.47 12.66
C ALA A 13 6.28 -6.84 12.11
N VAL A 14 5.40 -7.68 11.59
CA VAL A 14 4.09 -7.30 11.03
C VAL A 14 3.03 -7.62 12.07
N ARG A 15 2.24 -6.63 12.48
CA ARG A 15 1.21 -6.78 13.51
C ARG A 15 -0.08 -6.06 13.12
N PRO A 16 -1.25 -6.73 13.11
CA PRO A 16 -2.52 -6.04 12.98
C PRO A 16 -2.70 -5.03 14.12
N ALA A 17 -3.10 -3.81 13.79
CA ALA A 17 -3.29 -2.72 14.75
C ALA A 17 -4.74 -2.28 14.83
N PHE A 18 -5.45 -2.28 13.70
CA PHE A 18 -6.84 -1.86 13.61
C PHE A 18 -7.51 -2.60 12.45
N GLU A 19 -8.70 -3.14 12.64
CA GLU A 19 -9.50 -3.69 11.55
C GLU A 19 -10.98 -3.55 11.89
N THR A 20 -11.77 -3.04 10.94
CA THR A 20 -13.21 -2.90 11.13
C THR A 20 -13.96 -2.84 9.81
N LEU A 21 -15.17 -3.39 9.80
CA LEU A 21 -16.16 -3.07 8.78
C LEU A 21 -16.66 -1.63 9.00
N VAL A 22 -17.04 -0.96 7.93
CA VAL A 22 -17.52 0.41 7.96
C VAL A 22 -18.85 0.49 7.23
N ASP A 23 -19.88 1.01 7.88
CA ASP A 23 -21.13 1.35 7.19
C ASP A 23 -20.88 2.55 6.26
N PRO A 24 -20.96 2.37 4.93
CA PRO A 24 -20.76 3.46 3.99
C PRO A 24 -21.93 4.45 3.95
N GLN A 25 -23.03 4.20 4.68
CA GLN A 25 -24.24 5.03 4.71
C GLN A 25 -24.86 5.31 3.33
N GLY A 26 -24.55 4.46 2.34
CA GLY A 26 -24.93 4.59 0.94
C GLY A 26 -24.84 3.25 0.24
N PRO A 27 -25.35 3.09 -0.99
CA PRO A 27 -25.43 1.81 -1.72
C PRO A 27 -24.09 1.07 -1.76
N VAL A 28 -24.14 -0.26 -1.56
CA VAL A 28 -23.00 -1.14 -1.85
C VAL A 28 -23.11 -1.57 -3.30
N SER A 29 -22.07 -1.30 -4.10
CA SER A 29 -22.08 -1.70 -5.50
C SER A 29 -22.01 -3.23 -5.62
N PRO A 30 -22.74 -3.84 -6.58
CA PRO A 30 -22.67 -5.29 -6.80
C PRO A 30 -21.25 -5.78 -7.06
N PHE A 31 -20.46 -5.00 -7.81
CA PHE A 31 -19.07 -5.30 -8.09
C PHE A 31 -18.22 -5.36 -6.81
N ALA A 32 -18.34 -4.37 -5.91
CA ALA A 32 -17.58 -4.36 -4.67
C ALA A 32 -17.97 -5.51 -3.74
N ALA A 33 -19.27 -5.83 -3.66
CA ALA A 33 -19.76 -6.97 -2.89
C ALA A 33 -19.24 -8.30 -3.45
N GLN A 34 -19.24 -8.48 -4.78
CA GLN A 34 -18.71 -9.68 -5.42
C GLN A 34 -17.20 -9.82 -5.22
N LEU A 35 -16.47 -8.71 -5.29
CA LEU A 35 -15.00 -8.71 -5.15
C LEU A 35 -14.55 -9.00 -3.72
N THR A 36 -15.20 -8.37 -2.73
CA THR A 36 -14.77 -8.41 -1.31
C THR A 36 -15.53 -9.43 -0.48
N GLY A 37 -16.68 -9.92 -0.95
CA GLY A 37 -17.62 -10.72 -0.17
C GLY A 37 -18.42 -9.91 0.87
N ILE A 38 -18.23 -8.59 0.96
CA ILE A 38 -18.90 -7.74 1.94
C ILE A 38 -20.30 -7.42 1.43
N THR A 39 -21.31 -8.03 2.05
CA THR A 39 -22.71 -7.80 1.73
C THR A 39 -23.29 -6.67 2.59
N ARG A 40 -24.41 -6.10 2.14
CA ARG A 40 -25.22 -5.18 2.95
C ARG A 40 -25.59 -5.77 4.31
N ALA A 41 -25.85 -7.06 4.36
CA ALA A 41 -26.18 -7.77 5.58
C ALA A 41 -25.00 -7.80 6.56
N ALA A 42 -23.77 -7.99 6.07
CA ALA A 42 -22.55 -7.99 6.87
C ALA A 42 -22.22 -6.62 7.48
N LEU A 43 -22.66 -5.54 6.83
CA LEU A 43 -22.44 -4.17 7.30
C LEU A 43 -23.46 -3.70 8.35
N ARG A 44 -24.51 -4.48 8.63
CA ARG A 44 -25.50 -4.09 9.64
C ARG A 44 -24.86 -3.99 11.02
N GLY A 45 -25.00 -2.83 11.64
CA GLY A 45 -24.40 -2.55 12.96
C GLY A 45 -22.92 -2.20 12.92
N ALA A 46 -22.29 -2.20 11.74
CA ALA A 46 -20.93 -1.69 11.59
C ALA A 46 -20.90 -0.18 11.92
N PRO A 47 -19.81 0.33 12.51
CA PRO A 47 -19.68 1.76 12.76
C PRO A 47 -19.61 2.54 11.43
N THR A 48 -20.08 3.78 11.44
CA THR A 48 -19.83 4.71 10.33
C THR A 48 -18.38 5.17 10.35
N PHE A 49 -17.90 5.74 9.24
CA PHE A 49 -16.55 6.33 9.19
C PHE A 49 -16.35 7.36 10.32
N ALA A 50 -17.37 8.18 10.56
CA ALA A 50 -17.37 9.20 11.61
C ALA A 50 -17.06 8.66 13.01
N ARG A 51 -17.53 7.44 13.31
CA ARG A 51 -17.32 6.81 14.62
C ARG A 51 -15.92 6.24 14.80
N ILE A 52 -15.19 6.00 13.72
CA ILE A 52 -13.85 5.41 13.76
C ILE A 52 -12.75 6.39 13.39
N ALA A 53 -13.08 7.58 12.88
CA ALA A 53 -12.14 8.54 12.34
C ALA A 53 -10.99 8.87 13.31
N ASP A 54 -11.32 9.17 14.57
CA ASP A 54 -10.31 9.58 15.56
C ASP A 54 -9.36 8.42 15.93
N GLY A 55 -9.90 7.21 16.07
CA GLY A 55 -9.11 6.00 16.30
C GLY A 55 -8.20 5.68 15.11
N LEU A 56 -8.70 5.85 13.89
CA LEU A 56 -7.92 5.66 12.66
C LEU A 56 -6.80 6.70 12.53
N VAL A 57 -7.10 7.98 12.75
CA VAL A 57 -6.08 9.05 12.72
C VAL A 57 -5.02 8.79 13.77
N SER A 58 -5.41 8.40 14.99
CA SER A 58 -4.46 8.02 16.03
C SER A 58 -3.59 6.83 15.64
N ALA A 59 -4.14 5.82 14.95
CA ALA A 59 -3.38 4.67 14.47
C ALA A 59 -2.38 5.01 13.34
N LEU A 60 -2.64 6.10 12.59
CA LEU A 60 -1.77 6.56 11.50
C LEU A 60 -0.78 7.64 11.93
N ALA A 61 -1.00 8.29 13.08
CA ALA A 61 -0.20 9.40 13.54
C ALA A 61 1.28 9.03 13.71
N GLY A 62 2.19 9.87 13.19
CA GLY A 62 3.63 9.65 13.28
C GLY A 62 4.19 8.52 12.40
N ALA A 63 3.35 7.79 11.66
CA ALA A 63 3.76 6.71 10.78
C ALA A 63 3.94 7.16 9.31
N VAL A 64 4.63 6.33 8.52
CA VAL A 64 4.59 6.43 7.06
C VAL A 64 3.38 5.67 6.56
N PHE A 65 2.46 6.34 5.87
CA PHE A 65 1.33 5.67 5.25
C PHE A 65 1.81 4.79 4.10
N VAL A 66 1.57 3.49 4.18
CA VAL A 66 1.96 2.53 3.14
C VAL A 66 0.75 1.79 2.61
N ALA A 67 0.60 1.75 1.29
CA ALA A 67 -0.36 0.86 0.66
C ALA A 67 0.07 0.46 -0.76
N HIS A 68 -0.58 -0.58 -1.29
CA HIS A 68 -0.34 -1.06 -2.65
C HIS A 68 -1.22 -0.27 -3.62
N ASN A 69 -0.62 0.68 -4.34
CA ASN A 69 -1.31 1.78 -5.03
C ASN A 69 -1.81 2.89 -4.08
N ALA A 70 -0.97 3.30 -3.12
CA ALA A 70 -1.31 4.24 -2.05
C ALA A 70 -2.03 5.55 -2.43
N ARG A 71 -1.96 6.01 -3.69
CA ARG A 71 -2.78 7.15 -4.13
C ARG A 71 -4.28 6.87 -3.99
N PHE A 72 -4.69 5.63 -4.28
CA PHE A 72 -6.09 5.20 -4.23
C PHE A 72 -6.60 5.27 -2.79
N ASP A 73 -6.00 4.51 -1.87
CA ASP A 73 -6.40 4.46 -0.46
C ASP A 73 -6.34 5.84 0.20
N TRP A 74 -5.26 6.59 -0.07
CA TRP A 74 -5.08 7.93 0.45
C TRP A 74 -6.22 8.88 0.06
N MET A 75 -6.66 8.83 -1.21
CA MET A 75 -7.73 9.69 -1.71
C MET A 75 -9.07 9.37 -1.05
N PHE A 76 -9.39 8.08 -0.87
CA PHE A 76 -10.62 7.68 -0.17
C PHE A 76 -10.60 8.11 1.30
N LEU A 77 -9.51 7.83 2.02
CA LEU A 77 -9.38 8.22 3.42
C LEU A 77 -9.39 9.74 3.61
N SER A 78 -8.71 10.48 2.73
CA SER A 78 -8.69 11.95 2.79
C SER A 78 -10.09 12.53 2.54
N ALA A 79 -10.83 12.01 1.56
CA ALA A 79 -12.18 12.49 1.26
C ALA A 79 -13.16 12.23 2.42
N GLU A 80 -13.07 11.07 3.07
CA GLU A 80 -13.93 10.75 4.21
C GLU A 80 -13.57 11.61 5.45
N LEU A 81 -12.28 11.83 5.72
CA LEU A 81 -11.82 12.72 6.79
C LEU A 81 -12.19 14.19 6.53
N GLU A 82 -12.06 14.66 5.30
CA GLU A 82 -12.44 16.02 4.92
C GLU A 82 -13.95 16.21 5.06
N ARG A 83 -14.75 15.24 4.60
CA ARG A 83 -16.20 15.27 4.71
C ARG A 83 -16.69 15.30 6.17
N ASP A 84 -16.09 14.50 7.03
CA ASP A 84 -16.59 14.25 8.39
C ASP A 84 -15.98 15.18 9.45
N ARG A 85 -14.74 15.62 9.25
CA ARG A 85 -13.97 16.42 10.22
C ARG A 85 -13.41 17.72 9.64
N GLY A 86 -13.50 17.94 8.32
CA GLY A 86 -12.86 19.10 7.67
C GLY A 86 -11.34 19.05 7.72
N VAL A 87 -10.74 17.88 7.95
CA VAL A 87 -9.29 17.70 8.08
C VAL A 87 -8.73 16.95 6.89
N LEU A 88 -7.54 17.37 6.46
CA LEU A 88 -6.78 16.65 5.43
C LEU A 88 -5.86 15.65 6.09
N LEU A 89 -5.81 14.44 5.56
CA LEU A 89 -4.80 13.45 5.96
C LEU A 89 -3.41 13.99 5.59
N GLN A 90 -2.48 13.94 6.53
CA GLN A 90 -1.12 14.45 6.37
C GLN A 90 -0.09 13.37 6.70
N GLY A 91 1.14 13.57 6.21
CA GLY A 91 2.27 12.71 6.53
C GLY A 91 2.94 12.07 5.31
N PRO A 92 4.08 11.40 5.54
CA PRO A 92 4.82 10.74 4.49
C PRO A 92 4.05 9.53 3.95
N ARG A 93 4.23 9.26 2.65
CA ARG A 93 3.55 8.18 1.93
C ARG A 93 4.53 7.32 1.17
N LEU A 94 4.30 6.01 1.18
CA LEU A 94 5.05 5.04 0.38
C LEU A 94 4.08 4.13 -0.38
N CYS A 95 4.37 3.89 -1.66
CA CYS A 95 3.55 3.06 -2.51
C CYS A 95 4.34 1.81 -2.91
N THR A 96 3.94 0.63 -2.42
CA THR A 96 4.64 -0.64 -2.71
C THR A 96 4.55 -1.04 -4.18
N LEU A 97 3.50 -0.60 -4.88
CA LEU A 97 3.38 -0.72 -6.34
C LEU A 97 4.51 0.05 -7.07
N ARG A 98 4.78 1.29 -6.66
CA ARG A 98 5.86 2.11 -7.27
C ARG A 98 7.24 1.58 -6.86
N LEU A 99 7.39 1.17 -5.61
CA LEU A 99 8.65 0.63 -5.10
C LEU A 99 9.00 -0.71 -5.79
N SER A 100 8.04 -1.62 -5.94
CA SER A 100 8.24 -2.89 -6.68
C SER A 100 8.58 -2.68 -8.16
N ARG A 101 8.04 -1.66 -8.83
CA ARG A 101 8.48 -1.28 -10.19
C ARG A 101 9.97 -0.94 -10.25
N ARG A 102 10.50 -0.32 -9.20
CA ARG A 102 11.91 0.05 -9.12
C ARG A 102 12.81 -1.12 -8.73
N LEU A 103 12.31 -2.08 -7.96
CA LEU A 103 13.16 -3.10 -7.34
C LEU A 103 13.06 -4.46 -8.02
N VAL A 104 11.85 -4.87 -8.41
CA VAL A 104 11.57 -6.22 -8.92
C VAL A 104 11.59 -6.18 -10.45
N LYS A 105 12.34 -7.08 -11.09
CA LYS A 105 12.44 -7.16 -12.57
C LYS A 105 11.57 -8.29 -13.12
N ASP A 106 11.65 -9.47 -12.51
CA ASP A 106 11.26 -10.75 -13.13
C ASP A 106 9.77 -11.10 -13.02
N VAL A 107 8.93 -10.15 -12.60
CA VAL A 107 7.48 -10.38 -12.47
C VAL A 107 6.73 -9.71 -13.61
N ALA A 108 5.93 -10.50 -14.34
CA ALA A 108 4.98 -9.98 -15.31
C ALA A 108 3.81 -9.29 -14.58
N GLY A 109 3.92 -7.97 -14.42
CA GLY A 109 2.92 -7.15 -13.74
C GLY A 109 3.28 -6.79 -12.30
N ARG A 110 2.48 -5.90 -11.72
CA ARG A 110 2.74 -5.34 -10.38
C ARG A 110 1.50 -5.34 -9.50
N ARG A 111 0.50 -6.16 -9.83
CA ARG A 111 -0.64 -6.39 -8.95
C ARG A 111 -0.14 -7.08 -7.67
N LEU A 112 -0.82 -6.84 -6.55
CA LEU A 112 -0.41 -7.36 -5.25
C LEU A 112 -0.24 -8.89 -5.29
N ASP A 113 -1.21 -9.59 -5.88
CA ASP A 113 -1.19 -11.06 -6.03
C ASP A 113 0.06 -11.57 -6.75
N ARG A 114 0.42 -10.96 -7.89
CA ARG A 114 1.62 -11.35 -8.64
C ARG A 114 2.90 -11.16 -7.84
N LEU A 115 2.96 -10.11 -7.02
CA LEU A 115 4.13 -9.83 -6.19
C LEU A 115 4.18 -10.74 -4.97
N THR A 116 3.04 -11.01 -4.33
CA THR A 116 2.97 -11.92 -3.18
C THR A 116 3.32 -13.34 -3.61
N ASP A 117 2.83 -13.80 -4.76
CA ASP A 117 3.19 -15.10 -5.34
C ASP A 117 4.69 -15.20 -5.60
N TYR A 118 5.28 -14.16 -6.22
CA TYR A 118 6.71 -14.12 -6.52
C TYR A 118 7.59 -14.20 -5.26
N PHE A 119 7.19 -13.55 -4.17
CA PHE A 119 7.94 -13.55 -2.91
C PHE A 119 7.54 -14.69 -1.95
N GLY A 120 6.63 -15.59 -2.34
CA GLY A 120 6.13 -16.67 -1.49
C GLY A 120 5.34 -16.18 -0.27
N ILE A 121 4.66 -15.04 -0.39
CA ILE A 121 3.86 -14.43 0.68
C ILE A 121 2.43 -14.97 0.59
N PRO A 122 1.91 -15.65 1.64
CA PRO A 122 0.52 -16.10 1.64
C PRO A 122 -0.44 -14.92 1.84
N ASN A 123 -1.53 -14.87 1.07
CA ASN A 123 -2.67 -13.97 1.32
C ASN A 123 -3.94 -14.82 1.47
N ARG A 124 -4.29 -15.15 2.72
CA ARG A 124 -5.41 -16.05 3.05
C ARG A 124 -6.78 -15.39 2.96
N ALA A 125 -6.84 -14.06 3.05
CA ALA A 125 -8.08 -13.28 3.02
C ALA A 125 -8.03 -12.24 1.89
N ARG A 126 -7.76 -12.73 0.67
CA ARG A 126 -7.64 -11.91 -0.53
C ARG A 126 -8.91 -11.05 -0.73
N HIS A 127 -8.72 -9.79 -1.10
CA HIS A 127 -9.79 -8.79 -1.29
C HIS A 127 -10.52 -8.37 0.00
N ARG A 128 -10.06 -8.84 1.16
CA ARG A 128 -10.39 -8.24 2.46
C ARG A 128 -9.29 -7.26 2.83
N ALA A 129 -9.67 -6.15 3.44
CA ALA A 129 -8.73 -5.10 3.81
C ALA A 129 -7.63 -5.65 4.73
N GLY A 130 -7.97 -6.48 5.72
CA GLY A 130 -6.98 -7.12 6.61
C GLY A 130 -5.98 -7.98 5.87
N GLY A 131 -6.46 -8.90 5.02
CA GLY A 131 -5.60 -9.79 4.24
C GLY A 131 -4.70 -9.05 3.25
N ASP A 132 -5.25 -8.07 2.54
CA ASP A 132 -4.48 -7.28 1.59
C ASP A 132 -3.48 -6.32 2.29
N ALA A 133 -3.82 -5.79 3.47
CA ALA A 133 -2.92 -4.97 4.28
C ALA A 133 -1.77 -5.79 4.87
N GLU A 134 -2.04 -6.98 5.40
CA GLU A 134 -1.01 -7.88 5.92
C GLU A 134 -0.06 -8.34 4.80
N ALA A 135 -0.62 -8.75 3.65
CA ALA A 135 0.18 -9.12 2.49
C ALA A 135 1.03 -7.94 1.97
N THR A 136 0.48 -6.73 1.98
CA THR A 136 1.21 -5.50 1.63
C THR A 136 2.33 -5.20 2.62
N ALA A 137 2.12 -5.41 3.92
CA ALA A 137 3.13 -5.21 4.95
C ALA A 137 4.28 -6.22 4.82
N GLN A 138 3.98 -7.49 4.58
CA GLN A 138 5.00 -8.51 4.31
C GLN A 138 5.77 -8.21 3.02
N LEU A 139 5.07 -7.78 1.96
CA LEU A 139 5.69 -7.34 0.71
C LEU A 139 6.61 -6.14 0.94
N LEU A 140 6.19 -5.16 1.75
CA LEU A 140 7.01 -4.01 2.11
C LEU A 140 8.34 -4.46 2.73
N VAL A 141 8.31 -5.40 3.68
CA VAL A 141 9.54 -5.91 4.31
C VAL A 141 10.51 -6.48 3.26
N ARG A 142 10.01 -7.29 2.32
CA ARG A 142 10.84 -7.83 1.22
C ARG A 142 11.40 -6.74 0.31
N LEU A 143 10.58 -5.73 -0.03
CA LEU A 143 11.03 -4.61 -0.84
C LEU A 143 12.07 -3.74 -0.12
N LEU A 144 11.96 -3.56 1.20
CA LEU A 144 12.95 -2.83 1.98
C LEU A 144 14.29 -3.57 2.04
N ASP A 145 14.27 -4.90 2.12
CA ASP A 145 15.50 -5.71 2.04
C ASP A 145 16.21 -5.49 0.70
N LEU A 146 15.50 -5.60 -0.42
CA LEU A 146 16.03 -5.32 -1.77
C LEU A 146 16.50 -3.87 -1.94
N ALA A 147 15.82 -2.92 -1.31
CA ALA A 147 16.21 -1.51 -1.34
C ALA A 147 17.52 -1.27 -0.58
N LYS A 148 17.69 -1.93 0.56
CA LYS A 148 18.90 -1.87 1.39
C LYS A 148 20.12 -2.43 0.65
N GLU A 149 19.95 -3.51 -0.10
CA GLU A 149 20.99 -4.07 -1.00
C GLU A 149 21.44 -3.06 -2.07
N ARG A 150 20.58 -2.09 -2.42
CA ARG A 150 20.89 -0.98 -3.32
C ARG A 150 21.32 0.30 -2.60
N GLY A 151 21.67 0.21 -1.32
CA GLY A 151 22.16 1.32 -0.51
C GLY A 151 21.09 2.28 0.00
N ALA A 152 19.80 1.97 -0.12
CA ALA A 152 18.75 2.82 0.42
C ALA A 152 18.58 2.58 1.93
N VAL A 153 18.73 3.64 2.73
CA VAL A 153 18.60 3.59 4.20
C VAL A 153 17.53 4.54 4.74
N THR A 154 17.11 5.53 3.95
CA THR A 154 16.03 6.47 4.27
C THR A 154 14.87 6.39 3.28
N LEU A 155 13.69 6.90 3.65
CA LEU A 155 12.55 7.00 2.74
C LEU A 155 12.84 7.92 1.54
N GLY A 156 13.72 8.92 1.72
CA GLY A 156 14.21 9.75 0.63
C GLY A 156 15.01 8.94 -0.39
N ASP A 157 15.82 7.97 0.06
CA ASP A 157 16.57 7.09 -0.82
C ASP A 157 15.65 6.20 -1.65
N LEU A 158 14.57 5.67 -1.04
CA LEU A 158 13.55 4.87 -1.75
C LEU A 158 12.93 5.65 -2.93
N GLY A 159 12.81 6.97 -2.80
CA GLY A 159 12.36 7.86 -3.86
C GLY A 159 13.38 8.07 -4.99
N ARG A 160 14.68 7.99 -4.67
CA ARG A 160 15.80 8.19 -5.60
C ARG A 160 16.27 6.92 -6.30
N LEU A 161 15.85 5.74 -5.82
CA LEU A 161 16.18 4.47 -6.46
C LEU A 161 15.84 4.50 -7.95
N ARG A 162 16.85 4.25 -8.78
CA ARG A 162 16.65 4.07 -10.22
C ARG A 162 15.90 2.77 -10.47
N ASN A 163 15.14 2.73 -11.56
CA ASN A 163 14.46 1.51 -11.98
C ASN A 163 15.51 0.40 -12.15
N ALA A 164 15.21 -0.77 -11.61
CA ALA A 164 15.97 -1.98 -11.86
C ALA A 164 16.03 -2.17 -13.38
N GLU A 165 17.22 -2.17 -13.97
CA GLU A 165 17.38 -2.36 -15.42
C GLU A 165 16.76 -3.68 -15.83
N CYS A 166 15.69 -3.68 -16.63
CA CYS A 166 15.09 -4.91 -17.11
C CYS A 166 16.15 -5.67 -17.91
N GLY A 167 16.61 -6.81 -17.38
CA GLY A 167 17.56 -7.67 -18.06
C GLY A 167 16.84 -8.39 -19.19
N VAL A 168 16.58 -7.70 -20.30
CA VAL A 168 16.18 -8.37 -21.54
C VAL A 168 17.45 -9.01 -22.10
N ARG A 169 17.67 -10.30 -21.80
CA ARG A 169 18.60 -11.10 -22.57
C ARG A 169 17.94 -11.37 -23.92
N ASN A 170 18.37 -10.65 -24.94
CA ASN A 170 18.15 -11.05 -26.32
C ASN A 170 19.32 -11.95 -26.75
N SER A 171 19.05 -13.02 -27.50
CA SER A 171 20.10 -13.96 -27.97
C SER A 171 21.05 -13.37 -29.02
N LYS A 172 20.89 -12.09 -29.38
CA LYS A 172 21.76 -11.35 -30.31
C LYS A 172 21.89 -9.91 -29.80
N GLY A 173 23.10 -9.53 -29.37
CA GLY A 173 23.38 -8.27 -28.70
C GLY A 173 23.29 -7.04 -29.62
N SER A 174 22.15 -6.36 -29.61
CA SER A 174 22.06 -4.96 -30.00
C SER A 174 21.06 -4.20 -29.13
N VAL A 175 21.48 -3.05 -28.62
CA VAL A 175 20.71 -2.17 -27.73
C VAL A 175 20.02 -1.11 -28.58
N VAL A 176 18.70 -0.99 -28.48
CA VAL A 176 17.94 0.15 -29.02
C VAL A 176 17.32 0.93 -27.85
N PRO A 177 17.55 2.25 -27.74
CA PRO A 177 17.01 3.02 -26.63
C PRO A 177 15.54 3.34 -26.90
N ARG A 178 14.64 2.97 -25.96
CA ARG A 178 13.22 3.36 -26.03
C ARG A 178 12.95 4.57 -25.13
N ALA A 179 12.25 5.53 -25.72
CA ALA A 179 11.99 6.88 -25.26
C ALA A 179 11.30 7.02 -23.88
N THR A 180 11.65 8.15 -23.26
CA THR A 180 11.15 8.81 -22.05
C THR A 180 9.63 8.82 -21.87
N LEU A 181 9.16 8.59 -20.64
CA LEU A 181 7.89 9.15 -20.13
C LEU A 181 7.90 9.33 -18.59
N HIS A 182 8.10 10.59 -18.21
CA HIS A 182 7.63 11.41 -17.08
C HIS A 182 7.05 10.82 -15.77
N CYS A 183 7.60 11.39 -14.69
CA CYS A 183 6.96 11.97 -13.49
C CYS A 183 6.77 11.18 -12.16
N ASN A 184 7.71 11.47 -11.24
CA ASN A 184 7.57 12.17 -9.95
C ASN A 184 7.07 11.42 -8.66
N SER A 185 8.07 11.07 -7.81
CA SER A 185 8.35 11.45 -6.39
C SER A 185 7.25 11.43 -5.30
N ALA A 186 7.49 11.50 -3.96
CA ALA A 186 8.47 10.99 -2.96
C ALA A 186 8.08 11.57 -1.54
N PHE A 187 8.57 11.01 -0.40
CA PHE A 187 8.61 11.66 0.96
C PHE A 187 9.74 11.10 1.89
N ARG A 188 9.87 11.52 3.17
CA ARG A 188 11.05 11.46 4.11
C ARG A 188 10.78 10.75 5.49
N ILE A 189 11.83 10.28 6.20
CA ILE A 189 11.91 9.63 7.55
C ILE A 189 12.67 10.53 8.59
N PRO A 190 12.44 10.44 9.93
CA PRO A 190 13.11 11.23 10.96
C PRO A 190 14.50 10.70 11.41
N HIS A 191 15.26 11.55 12.10
CA HIS A 191 16.73 11.46 12.26
C HIS A 191 17.26 10.53 13.37
N SER A 192 16.42 9.95 14.23
CA SER A 192 16.85 9.39 15.53
C SER A 192 16.60 7.89 15.74
N ALA A 193 16.48 7.10 14.66
CA ALA A 193 16.30 5.64 14.75
C ALA A 193 17.39 4.84 14.01
N LEU A 194 18.61 5.38 13.99
CA LEU A 194 19.84 4.64 13.68
C LEU A 194 20.73 4.61 14.91
#